data_AF-A0A3G8EWW1-F1
#
_entry.id   AF-A0A3G8EWW1-F1
#
_cell.length_a   1.000
_cell.length_b   1.000
_cell.length_c   1.000
_cell.angle_alpha   90.00
_cell.angle_beta   90.00
_cell.angle_gamma   90.00
#
_symmetry.space_group_name_H-M   'P 1'
#
loop_
_entity.id
_entity.type
_entity.pdbx_description
1 polymer ?
#
loop_
_entity_poly.entity_id
_entity_poly.type
_entity_poly.pdbx_seq_one_letter_code
_entity_poly.pdbx_strand_id
1 'polypeptide(L)'
;MPLVIPVLFYHGERSPYPYSMNWLDCFENPALAAKIYTKPFPLVDITVVDDNEIMNHRRMAALTLLMKHIRHRDMMELLDKLPQVMVEISDEQVRVLIHYIVNAGDSVSPEFMRALAERLPQHEDKLMTIAERLEQKGRQEGALEKALAIACQLQKMGMTPEQIKQATGLSEAELKKIIH
;
A
#
# COMPACT_ATOMS: atom_id res chain seq x y z
N MET A 1 15.15 -18.62 -5.84
CA MET A 1 14.22 -18.69 -4.69
C MET A 1 14.99 -19.25 -3.50
N PRO A 2 14.87 -18.68 -2.30
CA PRO A 2 15.47 -19.25 -1.09
C PRO A 2 14.80 -20.59 -0.75
N LEU A 3 15.53 -21.48 -0.06
CA LEU A 3 15.00 -22.74 0.44
C LEU A 3 13.98 -22.45 1.55
N VAL A 4 12.77 -23.00 1.42
CA VAL A 4 11.71 -22.91 2.44
C VAL A 4 11.56 -24.27 3.11
N ILE A 5 11.72 -24.32 4.43
CA ILE A 5 11.57 -25.55 5.24
C ILE A 5 10.31 -25.42 6.10
N PRO A 6 9.23 -26.17 5.82
CA PRO A 6 8.05 -26.16 6.66
C PRO A 6 8.32 -26.91 7.96
N VAL A 7 8.10 -26.27 9.11
CA VAL A 7 8.24 -26.86 10.45
C VAL A 7 6.93 -26.64 11.22
N LEU A 8 6.36 -27.70 11.79
CA LEU A 8 5.15 -27.64 12.60
C LEU A 8 5.50 -27.79 14.09
N PHE A 9 5.12 -26.80 14.90
CA PHE A 9 5.22 -26.87 16.35
C PHE A 9 3.85 -27.16 16.94
N TYR A 10 3.73 -28.21 17.74
CA TYR A 10 2.50 -28.61 18.41
C TYR A 10 2.69 -28.60 19.93
N HIS A 11 1.77 -27.93 20.64
CA HIS A 11 1.73 -27.85 22.11
C HIS A 11 0.28 -28.02 22.61
N GLY A 12 -0.37 -29.11 22.20
CA GLY A 12 -1.71 -29.46 22.67
C GLY A 12 -1.71 -30.49 23.81
N GLU A 13 -2.86 -30.69 24.43
CA GLU A 13 -3.02 -31.57 25.60
C GLU A 13 -2.83 -33.07 25.28
N ARG A 14 -3.14 -33.51 24.05
CA ARG A 14 -2.94 -34.90 23.62
C ARG A 14 -1.51 -35.12 23.11
N SER A 15 -0.81 -36.11 23.68
CA SER A 15 0.55 -36.51 23.32
C SER A 15 0.67 -38.04 23.20
N PRO A 16 1.31 -38.60 22.15
CA PRO A 16 1.90 -37.90 21.00
C PRO A 16 0.82 -37.25 20.10
N TYR A 17 1.24 -36.38 19.17
CA TYR A 17 0.33 -35.74 18.22
C TYR A 17 -0.53 -36.80 17.49
N PRO A 18 -1.88 -36.73 17.58
CA PRO A 18 -2.73 -37.84 17.15
C PRO A 18 -3.22 -37.74 15.70
N TYR A 19 -2.87 -36.68 14.96
CA TYR A 19 -3.37 -36.44 13.60
C TYR A 19 -2.30 -36.67 12.54
N SER A 20 -2.68 -36.62 11.26
CA SER A 20 -1.73 -36.80 10.16
C SER A 20 -0.70 -35.68 10.11
N MET A 21 0.56 -36.05 9.88
CA MET A 21 1.66 -35.12 9.62
C MET A 21 1.79 -34.77 8.12
N ASN A 22 1.02 -35.44 7.26
CA ASN A 22 0.88 -35.05 5.86
C ASN A 22 -0.26 -34.04 5.75
N TRP A 23 0.09 -32.76 5.64
CA TRP A 23 -0.88 -31.67 5.56
C TRP A 23 -1.86 -31.78 4.38
N LEU A 24 -1.53 -32.56 3.34
CA LEU A 24 -2.45 -32.82 2.22
C LEU A 24 -3.67 -33.64 2.66
N ASP A 25 -3.57 -34.42 3.73
CA ASP A 25 -4.67 -35.19 4.30
C ASP A 25 -5.71 -34.27 4.97
N CYS A 26 -5.38 -33.00 5.21
CA CYS A 26 -6.29 -32.00 5.77
C CYS A 26 -7.28 -31.43 4.75
N PHE A 27 -7.13 -31.73 3.45
CA PHE A 27 -8.08 -31.29 2.42
C PHE A 27 -9.21 -32.30 2.25
N GLU A 28 -10.41 -31.82 1.89
CA GLU A 28 -11.54 -32.69 1.52
C GLU A 28 -11.20 -33.65 0.36
N ASN A 29 -10.29 -33.25 -0.53
CA ASN A 29 -9.77 -34.08 -1.61
C ASN A 29 -8.23 -34.07 -1.64
N PRO A 30 -7.56 -34.97 -0.89
CA PRO A 30 -6.10 -35.04 -0.82
C PRO A 30 -5.43 -35.30 -2.18
N ALA A 31 -6.08 -36.06 -3.07
CA ALA A 31 -5.55 -36.35 -4.39
C ALA A 31 -5.50 -35.10 -5.29
N LEU A 32 -6.50 -34.21 -5.18
CA LEU A 32 -6.49 -32.92 -5.88
C LEU A 32 -5.45 -31.98 -5.26
N ALA A 33 -5.39 -31.89 -3.93
CA ALA A 33 -4.41 -31.07 -3.23
C ALA A 33 -2.97 -31.46 -3.62
N ALA A 34 -2.68 -32.77 -3.65
CA ALA A 34 -1.40 -33.28 -4.14
C ALA A 34 -1.09 -32.80 -5.56
N LYS A 35 -2.04 -32.91 -6.51
CA LYS A 35 -1.84 -32.45 -7.90
C LYS A 35 -1.53 -30.96 -8.03
N ILE A 36 -2.00 -30.12 -7.11
CA ILE A 36 -1.80 -28.66 -7.13
C ILE A 36 -0.49 -28.28 -6.42
N TYR A 37 -0.27 -28.81 -5.21
CA TYR A 37 0.79 -28.33 -4.32
C TYR A 37 2.13 -29.06 -4.46
N THR A 38 2.18 -30.18 -5.18
CA THR A 38 3.44 -30.92 -5.43
C THR A 38 4.04 -30.64 -6.81
N LYS A 39 3.38 -29.82 -7.61
CA LYS A 39 3.87 -29.36 -8.92
C LYS A 39 4.55 -27.99 -8.79
N PRO A 40 5.35 -27.58 -9.77
CA PRO A 40 5.77 -26.18 -9.87
C PRO A 40 4.56 -25.27 -9.72
N PHE A 41 4.65 -24.30 -8.82
CA PHE A 41 3.58 -23.35 -8.60
C PHE A 41 3.33 -22.57 -9.89
N PRO A 42 2.07 -22.42 -10.33
CA PRO A 42 1.76 -21.53 -11.42
C PRO A 42 2.10 -20.10 -10.97
N LEU A 43 3.03 -19.45 -11.67
CA LEU A 43 3.32 -18.04 -11.50
C LEU A 43 2.49 -17.26 -12.51
N VAL A 44 1.61 -16.38 -12.00
CA VAL A 44 0.92 -15.41 -12.83
C VAL A 44 1.71 -14.11 -12.78
N ASP A 45 2.47 -13.84 -13.85
CA ASP A 45 3.17 -12.57 -14.00
C ASP A 45 2.21 -11.51 -14.51
N ILE A 46 1.68 -10.70 -13.59
CA ILE A 46 0.71 -9.64 -13.90
C ILE A 46 1.33 -8.55 -14.80
N THR A 47 2.66 -8.41 -14.81
CA THR A 47 3.32 -7.33 -15.56
C THR A 47 3.17 -7.51 -17.07
N VAL A 48 2.99 -8.74 -17.55
CA VAL A 48 2.85 -9.07 -18.98
C VAL A 48 1.40 -9.28 -19.43
N VAL A 49 0.43 -9.29 -18.51
CA VAL A 49 -1.00 -9.47 -18.85
C VAL A 49 -1.52 -8.19 -19.48
N ASP A 50 -2.23 -8.28 -20.61
CA ASP A 50 -2.80 -7.09 -21.26
C ASP A 50 -3.84 -6.41 -20.38
N ASP A 51 -3.89 -5.09 -20.39
CA ASP A 51 -4.86 -4.36 -19.56
C ASP A 51 -6.31 -4.73 -19.93
N ASN A 52 -6.62 -4.94 -21.21
CA ASN A 52 -7.97 -5.31 -21.65
C ASN A 52 -8.34 -6.72 -21.17
N GLU A 53 -7.36 -7.62 -21.04
CA GLU A 53 -7.59 -8.91 -20.40
C GLU A 53 -7.93 -8.71 -18.93
N ILE A 54 -7.16 -7.87 -18.22
CA ILE A 54 -7.41 -7.55 -16.81
C ILE A 54 -8.80 -6.93 -16.59
N MET A 55 -9.28 -6.08 -17.51
CA MET A 55 -10.62 -5.48 -17.44
C MET A 55 -11.73 -6.54 -17.34
N ASN A 56 -11.51 -7.75 -17.87
CA ASN A 56 -12.47 -8.84 -17.84
C ASN A 56 -12.43 -9.67 -16.54
N HIS A 57 -11.53 -9.38 -15.60
CA HIS A 57 -11.38 -10.12 -14.33
C HIS A 57 -12.47 -9.83 -13.28
N ARG A 58 -13.57 -9.18 -13.67
CA ARG A 58 -14.71 -8.84 -12.79
C ARG A 58 -14.22 -8.18 -11.49
N ARG A 59 -14.46 -8.81 -10.33
CA ARG A 59 -14.11 -8.31 -9.00
C ARG A 59 -12.61 -8.12 -8.76
N MET A 60 -11.76 -8.81 -9.53
CA MET A 60 -10.31 -8.74 -9.38
C MET A 60 -9.68 -7.63 -10.25
N ALA A 61 -10.41 -7.10 -11.22
CA ALA A 61 -9.85 -6.21 -12.24
C ALA A 61 -9.19 -4.95 -11.62
N ALA A 62 -9.88 -4.29 -10.67
CA ALA A 62 -9.36 -3.09 -10.03
C ALA A 62 -8.05 -3.34 -9.26
N LEU A 63 -8.00 -4.39 -8.43
CA LEU A 63 -6.79 -4.72 -7.69
C LEU A 63 -5.66 -5.17 -8.62
N THR A 64 -5.96 -5.96 -9.65
CA THR A 64 -4.94 -6.43 -10.61
C THR A 64 -4.36 -5.30 -11.44
N LEU A 65 -5.18 -4.34 -11.92
CA LEU A 65 -4.68 -3.14 -12.59
C LEU A 65 -3.78 -2.32 -11.67
N LEU A 66 -4.20 -2.10 -10.42
CA LEU A 66 -3.37 -1.40 -9.45
C LEU A 66 -2.06 -2.14 -9.20
N MET A 67 -2.08 -3.45 -8.92
CA MET A 67 -0.84 -4.22 -8.72
C MET A 67 0.12 -4.13 -9.91
N LYS A 68 -0.40 -4.14 -11.14
CA LYS A 68 0.41 -3.99 -12.35
C LYS A 68 1.10 -2.63 -12.42
N HIS A 69 0.36 -1.57 -12.12
CA HIS A 69 0.75 -0.20 -12.47
C HIS A 69 1.22 0.65 -11.29
N ILE A 70 0.98 0.25 -10.04
CA ILE A 70 1.26 1.06 -8.84
C ILE A 70 2.72 1.47 -8.67
N ARG A 71 3.65 0.73 -9.29
CA ARG A 71 5.10 1.02 -9.31
C ARG A 71 5.58 1.67 -10.61
N HIS A 72 4.76 1.68 -11.66
CA HIS A 72 5.07 2.36 -12.92
C HIS A 72 4.62 3.83 -12.79
N ARG A 73 5.53 4.74 -13.09
CA ARG A 73 5.59 6.12 -12.58
C ARG A 73 4.41 7.07 -12.91
N ASP A 74 3.37 6.65 -13.61
CA ASP A 74 2.22 7.52 -13.91
C ASP A 74 0.86 6.86 -13.63
N MET A 75 0.36 7.09 -12.42
CA MET A 75 -0.99 6.68 -12.01
C MET A 75 -2.08 7.40 -12.81
N MET A 76 -1.79 8.52 -13.48
CA MET A 76 -2.80 9.23 -14.27
C MET A 76 -3.25 8.42 -15.48
N GLU A 77 -2.40 7.56 -16.03
CA GLU A 77 -2.76 6.66 -17.13
C GLU A 77 -3.87 5.67 -16.75
N LEU A 78 -4.03 5.38 -15.45
CA LEU A 78 -5.10 4.52 -14.95
C LEU A 78 -6.47 5.20 -14.90
N LEU A 79 -6.55 6.53 -15.01
CA LEU A 79 -7.82 7.25 -14.87
C LEU A 79 -8.84 6.90 -15.95
N ASP A 80 -8.40 6.35 -17.09
CA ASP A 80 -9.32 5.90 -18.13
C ASP A 80 -9.91 4.52 -17.83
N LYS A 81 -9.18 3.65 -17.11
CA LYS A 81 -9.55 2.23 -16.91
C LYS A 81 -10.05 1.93 -15.51
N LEU A 82 -9.38 2.47 -14.49
CA LEU A 82 -9.64 2.18 -13.09
C LEU A 82 -11.08 2.53 -12.67
N PRO A 83 -11.67 3.67 -13.06
CA PRO A 83 -13.06 3.96 -12.72
C PRO A 83 -14.04 2.91 -13.24
N GLN A 84 -13.82 2.38 -14.45
CA GLN A 84 -14.73 1.41 -15.07
C GLN A 84 -14.84 0.11 -14.26
N VAL A 85 -13.75 -0.31 -13.63
CA VAL A 85 -13.71 -1.53 -12.79
C VAL A 85 -14.01 -1.26 -11.32
N MET A 86 -14.14 0.02 -10.94
CA MET A 86 -14.51 0.45 -9.59
C MET A 86 -16.00 0.82 -9.46
N VAL A 87 -16.80 0.73 -10.52
CA VAL A 87 -18.24 1.08 -10.45
C VAL A 87 -19.03 0.12 -9.56
N GLU A 88 -18.76 -1.18 -9.67
CA GLU A 88 -19.56 -2.24 -9.02
C GLU A 88 -18.95 -2.76 -7.70
N ILE A 89 -17.87 -2.14 -7.21
CA ILE A 89 -17.22 -2.58 -5.97
C ILE A 89 -17.85 -1.91 -4.76
N SER A 90 -17.83 -2.59 -3.62
CA SER A 90 -18.39 -2.04 -2.39
C SER A 90 -17.51 -0.92 -1.82
N ASP A 91 -18.12 -0.08 -0.99
CA ASP A 91 -17.41 0.95 -0.24
C ASP A 91 -16.22 0.42 0.57
N GLU A 92 -16.32 -0.80 1.08
CA GLU A 92 -15.24 -1.42 1.84
C GLU A 92 -14.09 -1.83 0.91
N GLN A 93 -14.40 -2.33 -0.28
CA GLN A 93 -13.39 -2.63 -1.29
C GLN A 93 -12.71 -1.36 -1.78
N VAL A 94 -13.45 -0.27 -2.01
CA VAL A 94 -12.87 1.04 -2.35
C VAL A 94 -11.88 1.47 -1.28
N ARG A 95 -12.24 1.39 0.01
CA ARG A 95 -11.32 1.72 1.11
C ARG A 95 -10.03 0.91 1.06
N VAL A 96 -10.12 -0.39 0.82
CA VAL A 96 -8.94 -1.27 0.69
C VAL A 96 -8.09 -0.86 -0.51
N LEU A 97 -8.69 -0.58 -1.67
CA LEU A 97 -7.97 -0.17 -2.87
C LEU A 97 -7.28 1.19 -2.68
N ILE A 98 -7.94 2.16 -2.06
CA ILE A 98 -7.34 3.46 -1.79
C ILE A 98 -6.21 3.34 -0.77
N HIS A 99 -6.39 2.55 0.28
CA HIS A 99 -5.32 2.27 1.23
C HIS A 99 -4.12 1.62 0.53
N TYR A 100 -4.36 0.71 -0.42
CA TYR A 100 -3.30 0.14 -1.24
C TYR A 100 -2.61 1.19 -2.10
N ILE A 101 -3.38 2.03 -2.81
CA ILE A 101 -2.85 3.13 -3.63
C ILE A 101 -1.92 4.02 -2.80
N VAL A 102 -2.40 4.55 -1.66
CA VAL A 102 -1.65 5.51 -0.84
C VAL A 102 -0.39 4.91 -0.21
N ASN A 103 -0.39 3.62 0.15
CA ASN A 103 0.76 3.01 0.82
C ASN A 103 1.76 2.34 -0.13
N ALA A 104 1.30 1.84 -1.28
CA ALA A 104 2.14 1.14 -2.24
C ALA A 104 2.58 2.03 -3.41
N GLY A 105 1.86 3.12 -3.68
CA GLY A 105 2.19 4.08 -4.73
C GLY A 105 3.22 5.09 -4.23
N ASP A 106 4.40 5.08 -4.85
CA ASP A 106 5.50 5.99 -4.50
C ASP A 106 5.16 7.48 -4.76
N SER A 107 4.09 7.78 -5.50
CA SER A 107 3.76 9.13 -5.99
C SER A 107 2.25 9.36 -6.20
N VAL A 108 1.41 8.92 -5.27
CA VAL A 108 -0.02 9.23 -5.33
C VAL A 108 -0.24 10.72 -5.05
N SER A 109 -0.74 11.44 -6.05
CA SER A 109 -1.01 12.86 -5.94
C SER A 109 -2.46 13.13 -5.48
N PRO A 110 -2.71 14.20 -4.72
CA PRO A 110 -4.08 14.66 -4.44
C PRO A 110 -4.88 14.91 -5.72
N GLU A 111 -4.22 15.34 -6.80
CA GLU A 111 -4.81 15.55 -8.13
C GLU A 111 -5.37 14.25 -8.70
N PHE A 112 -4.63 13.14 -8.60
CA PHE A 112 -5.12 11.83 -9.02
C PHE A 112 -6.39 11.44 -8.25
N MET A 113 -6.40 11.66 -6.93
CA MET A 113 -7.56 11.33 -6.09
C MET A 113 -8.79 12.16 -6.44
N ARG A 114 -8.61 13.46 -6.74
CA ARG A 114 -9.71 14.32 -7.24
C ARG A 114 -10.22 13.85 -8.60
N ALA A 115 -9.30 13.61 -9.54
CA ALA A 115 -9.65 13.14 -10.88
C ALA A 115 -10.36 11.78 -10.86
N LEU A 116 -10.04 10.92 -9.88
CA LEU A 116 -10.72 9.66 -9.64
C LEU A 116 -12.11 9.88 -9.04
N ALA A 117 -12.26 10.83 -8.10
CA ALA A 117 -13.55 11.20 -7.50
C ALA A 117 -14.55 11.72 -8.54
N GLU A 118 -14.10 12.60 -9.44
CA GLU A 118 -14.91 13.15 -10.55
C GLU A 118 -15.48 12.05 -11.46
N ARG A 119 -14.76 10.94 -11.63
CA ARG A 119 -15.17 9.81 -12.47
C ARG A 119 -15.95 8.73 -11.70
N LEU A 120 -16.04 8.83 -10.38
CA LEU A 120 -16.73 7.89 -9.48
C LEU A 120 -17.66 8.64 -8.53
N PRO A 121 -18.76 9.24 -9.03
CA PRO A 121 -19.67 10.07 -8.22
C PRO A 121 -20.24 9.31 -7.01
N GLN A 122 -20.45 8.00 -7.11
CA GLN A 122 -20.90 7.16 -6.00
C GLN A 122 -19.89 7.05 -4.82
N HIS A 123 -18.63 7.43 -5.04
CA HIS A 123 -17.57 7.41 -4.04
C HIS A 123 -16.92 8.79 -3.83
N GLU A 124 -17.50 9.86 -4.39
CA GLU A 124 -16.93 11.21 -4.44
C GLU A 124 -16.53 11.72 -3.05
N ASP A 125 -17.47 11.79 -2.11
CA ASP A 125 -17.22 12.32 -0.76
C ASP A 125 -16.02 11.65 -0.07
N LYS A 126 -15.88 10.33 -0.23
CA LYS A 126 -14.81 9.55 0.40
C LYS A 126 -13.48 9.81 -0.28
N LEU A 127 -13.46 9.82 -1.61
CA LEU A 127 -12.25 10.08 -2.38
C LEU A 127 -11.76 11.52 -2.17
N MET A 128 -12.68 12.49 -2.11
CA MET A 128 -12.40 13.89 -1.80
C MET A 128 -11.84 14.06 -0.39
N THR A 129 -12.46 13.44 0.62
CA THR A 129 -11.93 13.45 2.00
C THR A 129 -10.48 12.93 2.06
N ILE A 130 -10.16 11.90 1.25
CA ILE A 130 -8.80 11.34 1.20
C ILE A 130 -7.85 12.30 0.47
N ALA A 131 -8.27 12.91 -0.63
CA ALA A 131 -7.50 13.92 -1.35
C ALA A 131 -7.13 15.10 -0.43
N GLU A 132 -8.10 15.62 0.34
CA GLU A 132 -7.89 16.71 1.31
C GLU A 132 -6.91 16.32 2.40
N ARG A 133 -7.01 15.10 2.95
CA ARG A 133 -6.07 14.59 3.95
C ARG A 133 -4.65 14.47 3.39
N LEU A 134 -4.49 14.01 2.15
CA LEU A 134 -3.19 13.93 1.48
C LEU A 134 -2.59 15.34 1.29
N GLU A 135 -3.38 16.32 0.86
CA GLU A 135 -2.90 17.70 0.76
C GLU A 135 -2.51 18.28 2.12
N GLN A 136 -3.34 18.10 3.14
CA GLN A 136 -3.06 18.61 4.48
C GLN A 136 -1.77 18.02 5.03
N LYS A 137 -1.58 16.70 4.87
CA LYS A 137 -0.35 16.01 5.24
C LYS A 137 0.86 16.57 4.48
N GLY A 138 0.76 16.72 3.15
CA GLY A 138 1.82 17.30 2.33
C GLY A 138 2.18 18.74 2.73
N ARG A 139 1.19 19.57 3.10
CA ARG A 139 1.43 20.93 3.62
C ARG A 139 2.15 20.91 4.97
N GLN A 140 1.77 20.00 5.88
CA GLN A 140 2.42 19.85 7.18
C GLN A 140 3.86 19.35 7.04
N GLU A 141 4.08 18.34 6.21
CA GLU A 141 5.42 17.81 5.92
C GLU A 141 6.30 18.88 5.26
N GLY A 142 5.80 19.59 4.24
CA GLY A 142 6.54 20.67 3.60
C GLY A 142 6.84 21.87 4.52
N ALA A 143 5.94 22.20 5.46
CA ALA A 143 6.21 23.22 6.47
C ALA A 143 7.31 22.77 7.45
N LEU A 144 7.26 21.51 7.89
CA LEU A 144 8.27 20.91 8.74
C LEU A 144 9.64 20.85 8.05
N GLU A 145 9.70 20.42 6.79
CA GLU A 145 10.94 20.39 6.00
C GLU A 145 11.56 21.78 5.87
N LYS A 146 10.75 22.81 5.58
CA LYS A 146 11.23 24.20 5.56
C LYS A 146 11.76 24.64 6.92
N ALA A 147 11.05 24.35 8.01
CA ALA A 147 11.47 24.69 9.35
C ALA A 147 12.79 23.99 9.73
N LEU A 148 12.96 22.72 9.36
CA LEU A 148 14.20 21.97 9.54
C LEU A 148 15.35 22.55 8.70
N ALA A 149 15.09 22.91 7.44
CA ALA A 149 16.09 23.53 6.58
C ALA A 149 16.58 24.89 7.14
N ILE A 150 15.66 25.71 7.65
CA ILE A 150 16.00 26.97 8.34
C ILE A 150 16.80 26.67 9.61
N ALA A 151 16.38 25.71 10.43
CA ALA A 151 17.09 25.33 11.65
C ALA A 151 18.53 24.87 11.37
N CYS A 152 18.75 24.08 10.32
CA CYS A 152 20.09 23.70 9.85
C CYS A 152 20.95 24.91 9.45
N GLN A 153 20.37 25.93 8.81
CA GLN A 153 21.10 27.15 8.46
C GLN A 153 21.48 27.97 9.71
N LEU A 154 20.53 28.16 10.64
CA LEU A 154 20.77 28.89 11.89
C LEU A 154 21.83 28.20 12.77
N GLN A 155 21.84 26.87 12.81
CA GLN A 155 22.88 26.10 13.50
C GLN A 155 24.27 26.34 12.88
N LYS A 156 24.38 26.34 11.54
CA LYS A 156 25.63 26.65 10.84
C LYS A 156 26.12 28.08 11.10
N MET A 157 25.20 28.99 11.43
CA MET A 157 25.51 30.37 11.84
C MET A 157 25.88 30.49 13.33
N GLY A 158 25.94 29.39 14.08
CA GLY A 158 26.38 29.36 15.47
C GLY A 158 25.30 29.66 16.51
N MET A 159 24.02 29.66 16.14
CA MET A 159 22.92 29.83 17.11
C MET A 159 22.79 28.63 18.05
N THR A 160 22.40 28.89 19.30
CA THR A 160 22.16 27.81 20.28
C THR A 160 20.84 27.07 19.96
N PRO A 161 20.68 25.81 20.41
CA PRO A 161 19.44 25.05 20.23
C PRO A 161 18.19 25.79 20.73
N GLU A 162 18.29 26.54 21.83
CA GLU A 162 17.20 27.33 22.41
C GLU A 162 16.79 28.49 21.50
N GLN A 163 17.77 29.18 20.89
CA GLN A 163 17.51 30.27 19.94
C GLN A 163 16.86 29.72 18.66
N ILE A 164 17.34 28.58 18.18
CA ILE A 164 16.77 27.92 16.99
C ILE A 164 15.33 27.48 17.27
N LYS A 165 15.07 26.86 18.43
CA LYS A 165 13.72 26.45 18.87
C LYS A 165 12.75 27.63 18.87
N GLN A 166 13.18 28.77 19.40
CA GLN A 166 12.38 29.99 19.45
C GLN A 166 12.12 30.58 18.05
N ALA A 167 13.10 30.51 17.15
CA ALA A 167 13.01 31.07 15.80
C ALA A 167 12.18 30.22 14.82
N THR A 168 12.21 28.89 14.95
CA THR A 168 11.56 27.96 14.01
C THR A 168 10.29 27.31 14.53
N GLY A 169 10.03 27.40 15.85
CA GLY A 169 8.87 26.77 16.48
C GLY A 169 8.94 25.24 16.57
N LEU A 170 10.10 24.64 16.23
CA LEU A 170 10.30 23.20 16.27
C LEU A 170 10.28 22.68 17.71
N SER A 171 9.77 21.46 17.89
CA SER A 171 9.87 20.70 19.13
C SER A 171 11.30 20.18 19.36
N GLU A 172 11.62 19.80 20.60
CA GLU A 172 12.92 19.19 20.93
C GLU A 172 13.17 17.87 20.19
N ALA A 173 12.11 17.09 19.95
CA ALA A 173 12.21 15.84 19.19
C ALA A 173 12.58 16.10 17.72
N GLU A 174 12.08 17.19 17.13
CA GLU A 174 12.40 17.58 15.75
C GLU A 174 13.82 18.14 15.64
N LEU A 175 14.26 18.93 16.62
CA LEU A 175 15.63 19.47 16.65
C LEU A 175 16.70 18.38 16.82
N LYS A 176 16.40 17.30 17.56
CA LYS A 176 17.31 16.14 17.67
C LYS A 176 17.63 15.48 16.33
N LYS A 177 16.81 15.66 15.29
CA LYS A 177 17.08 15.14 13.94
C LYS A 177 18.19 15.91 13.22
N ILE A 178 18.52 17.11 13.69
CA ILE A 178 19.53 18.00 13.09
C ILE A 178 20.85 17.91 13.86
N ILE A 179 20.80 17.62 15.17
CA ILE A 179 21.97 17.55 16.03
C ILE A 179 22.58 16.13 15.92
N HIS A 180 23.64 16.00 15.14
CA HIS A 180 24.63 14.93 15.20
C HIS A 180 26.00 15.54 15.43
#